data_AF-A0A350P974-F1
#
_entry.id   AF-A0A350P974-F1
#
_cell.length_a   1.000
_cell.length_b   1.000
_cell.length_c   1.000
_cell.angle_alpha   90.00
_cell.angle_beta   90.00
_cell.angle_gamma   90.00
#
_symmetry.space_group_name_H-M   'P 1'
#
loop_
_entity.id
_entity.type
_entity.pdbx_description
1 polymer ?
#
loop_
_entity_poly.entity_id
_entity_poly.type
_entity_poly.pdbx_seq_one_letter_code
_entity_poly.pdbx_strand_id
1 'polypeptide(L)'
;YIDLGSTATLDTDLNKLVLAQIGDQLYQKYGVNLSNASFVERVYREDIKKFDDGLFGRYKETNTDKYEEKLLEYLYNLQSNTRDHTKKAIEQIAKERQKQIIICIDNADQRDFDIQQEAFLISQELAKEWKATVFLSVRPQTFYKSKRSGALNAYPHKIFTISPPRVDDVVSKRLGFAAKLARGESSRVDLGQVTSENLAVFLDVLVRSLNTSKQINEFLTNITGGNIRSVIEFVTGFIGSPNIEAQKIIDIEERQGGYLIPLHEFTKQALLGDYSHYSSETSSSMNILDITTPDPKEHFLVPLIISYLEHRGEHLDKNGFCRSGTLIAECQNYGFSQKQIENALRRSTNRKLIETSLRVTFEEDEDNELVGDMPDSFRATTIGAYHVKKWLGDFAYIDAMLFDTPILDVEVRNVLSKHVSSLDIKARFDRAHSFKEYLLTTWKNFLDAPSYFNFEDICHERNDTFIKVAKHIANRN
;
A
#
# COMPACT_ATOMS: atom_id res chain seq x y z
N TYR A 1 -18.70 3.91 14.04
CA TYR A 1 -17.49 3.82 13.21
C TYR A 1 -17.22 5.22 12.69
N ILE A 2 -16.06 5.76 13.01
CA ILE A 2 -15.67 7.12 12.68
C ILE A 2 -14.50 7.02 11.72
N ASP A 3 -14.66 7.59 10.53
CA ASP A 3 -13.61 7.61 9.51
C ASP A 3 -12.93 8.98 9.52
N LEU A 4 -11.65 9.01 9.89
CA LEU A 4 -10.88 10.24 9.85
C LEU A 4 -10.25 10.48 8.48
N GLY A 5 -10.21 9.51 7.57
CA GLY A 5 -9.57 9.62 6.26
C GLY A 5 -10.38 10.42 5.23
N SER A 6 -11.70 10.28 5.22
CA SER A 6 -12.55 10.81 4.13
C SER A 6 -13.18 12.18 4.38
N THR A 7 -13.31 12.64 5.63
CA THR A 7 -14.20 13.78 5.98
C THR A 7 -13.53 14.96 6.68
N ALA A 8 -12.25 14.88 7.04
CA ALA A 8 -11.59 15.89 7.89
C ALA A 8 -10.75 16.93 7.13
N THR A 9 -10.92 17.07 5.81
CA THR A 9 -10.16 18.04 5.00
C THR A 9 -10.69 19.48 5.10
N LEU A 10 -11.96 19.65 5.51
CA LEU A 10 -12.63 20.96 5.57
C LEU A 10 -12.99 21.41 7.00
N ASP A 11 -13.15 20.48 7.95
CA ASP A 11 -13.47 20.80 9.34
C ASP A 11 -12.20 20.94 10.18
N THR A 12 -12.00 22.14 10.75
CA THR A 12 -10.84 22.48 11.58
C THR A 12 -10.95 21.95 13.02
N ASP A 13 -12.08 21.35 13.40
CA ASP A 13 -12.37 20.88 14.76
C ASP A 13 -12.80 19.41 14.75
N LEU A 14 -11.86 18.53 15.10
CA LEU A 14 -12.05 17.08 15.12
C LEU A 14 -13.18 16.65 16.08
N ASN A 15 -13.40 17.40 17.18
CA ASN A 15 -14.44 17.09 18.14
C ASN A 15 -15.83 17.21 17.53
N LYS A 16 -16.07 18.29 16.77
CA LYS A 16 -17.35 18.50 16.09
C LYS A 16 -17.61 17.42 15.05
N LEU A 17 -16.59 17.06 14.28
CA LEU A 17 -16.68 15.98 13.29
C LEU A 17 -17.08 14.65 13.94
N VAL A 18 -16.41 14.29 15.05
CA VAL A 18 -16.70 13.06 15.80
C VAL A 18 -18.15 13.06 16.30
N LEU A 19 -18.61 14.16 16.90
CA LEU A 19 -19.98 14.28 17.41
C LEU A 19 -21.02 14.21 16.28
N ALA A 20 -20.76 14.86 15.15
CA ALA A 20 -21.63 14.84 13.98
C ALA A 20 -21.76 13.43 13.41
N GLN A 21 -20.65 12.73 13.17
CA GLN A 21 -20.68 11.36 12.65
C GLN A 21 -21.39 10.37 13.59
N ILE A 22 -21.30 10.59 14.90
CA ILE A 22 -22.04 9.80 15.88
C ILE A 22 -23.55 10.07 15.75
N GLY A 23 -23.95 11.35 15.69
CA GLY A 23 -25.34 11.75 15.48
C GLY A 23 -25.94 11.17 14.19
N ASP A 24 -25.23 11.29 13.08
CA ASP A 24 -25.65 10.77 11.78
C ASP A 24 -25.83 9.26 11.79
N GLN A 25 -24.93 8.52 12.45
CA GLN A 25 -25.05 7.07 12.59
C GLN A 25 -26.22 6.66 13.48
N LEU A 26 -26.48 7.39 14.56
CA LEU A 26 -27.66 7.16 15.40
C LEU A 26 -28.95 7.31 14.59
N TYR A 27 -29.02 8.33 13.74
CA TYR A 27 -30.17 8.54 12.88
C TYR A 27 -30.27 7.48 11.78
N GLN A 28 -29.26 7.35 10.93
CA GLN A 28 -29.32 6.51 9.72
C GLN A 28 -29.31 5.01 10.00
N LYS A 29 -28.48 4.55 10.94
CA LYS A 29 -28.32 3.10 11.21
C LYS A 29 -29.23 2.60 12.31
N TYR A 30 -29.54 3.44 13.29
CA TYR A 30 -30.28 3.01 14.49
C TYR A 30 -31.69 3.60 14.59
N GLY A 31 -32.08 4.47 13.65
CA GLY A 31 -33.40 5.11 13.60
C GLY A 31 -33.64 6.07 14.76
N VAL A 32 -32.59 6.57 15.41
CA VAL A 32 -32.68 7.43 16.58
C VAL A 32 -32.47 8.88 16.18
N ASN A 33 -33.55 9.66 16.21
CA ASN A 33 -33.47 11.11 16.08
C ASN A 33 -33.22 11.74 17.45
N LEU A 34 -32.02 12.29 17.64
CA LEU A 34 -31.61 12.97 18.88
C LEU A 34 -32.50 14.17 19.21
N SER A 35 -33.09 14.81 18.20
CA SER A 35 -33.94 16.00 18.36
C SER A 35 -35.43 15.68 18.53
N ASN A 36 -35.83 14.40 18.55
CA ASN A 36 -37.22 14.04 18.75
C ASN A 36 -37.67 14.40 20.19
N ALA A 37 -38.72 15.20 20.32
CA ALA A 37 -39.23 15.68 21.62
C ALA A 37 -39.45 14.54 22.63
N SER A 38 -40.13 13.47 22.22
CA SER A 38 -40.37 12.31 23.11
C SER A 38 -39.07 11.63 23.56
N PHE A 39 -38.03 11.65 22.72
CA PHE A 39 -36.73 11.08 23.07
C PHE A 39 -35.95 12.01 24.00
N VAL A 40 -35.96 13.32 23.73
CA VAL A 40 -35.34 14.34 24.60
C VAL A 40 -35.92 14.26 26.01
N GLU A 41 -37.25 14.19 26.15
CA GLU A 41 -37.91 14.01 27.45
C GLU A 41 -37.49 12.72 28.16
N ARG A 42 -37.31 11.61 27.42
CA ARG A 42 -36.81 10.35 27.99
C ARG A 42 -35.38 10.48 28.49
N VAL A 43 -34.51 11.11 27.69
CA VAL A 43 -33.08 11.32 28.03
C VAL A 43 -32.94 12.20 29.28
N TYR A 44 -33.73 13.27 29.38
CA TYR A 44 -33.65 14.25 30.46
C TYR A 44 -34.65 14.03 31.60
N ARG A 45 -35.24 12.83 31.73
CA ARG A 45 -36.25 12.52 32.76
C ARG A 45 -35.82 12.90 34.18
N GLU A 46 -34.55 12.69 34.53
CA GLU A 46 -33.98 13.07 35.84
C GLU A 46 -33.86 14.60 35.98
N ASP A 47 -33.50 15.30 34.91
CA ASP A 47 -33.39 16.76 34.90
C ASP A 47 -34.77 17.44 34.93
N ILE A 48 -35.79 16.84 34.30
CA ILE A 48 -37.19 17.28 34.38
C ILE A 48 -37.70 17.18 35.82
N LYS A 49 -37.39 16.11 36.55
CA LYS A 49 -37.75 16.00 37.97
C LYS A 49 -37.10 17.11 38.81
N LYS A 50 -35.83 17.42 38.56
CA LYS A 50 -35.14 18.53 39.25
C LYS A 50 -35.75 19.89 38.90
N PHE A 51 -36.22 20.05 37.67
CA PHE A 51 -36.93 21.26 37.23
C PHE A 51 -38.28 21.40 37.96
N ASP A 52 -39.01 20.29 38.13
CA ASP A 52 -40.28 20.23 38.87
C ASP A 52 -40.11 20.61 40.34
N ASP A 53 -38.99 20.22 40.97
CA ASP A 53 -38.68 20.61 42.35
C ASP A 53 -38.17 22.07 42.46
N GLY A 54 -37.93 22.73 41.32
CA GLY A 54 -37.34 24.07 41.22
C GLY A 54 -38.33 25.23 41.28
N LEU A 55 -37.81 26.45 41.10
CA LEU A 55 -38.59 27.70 41.17
C LEU A 55 -39.79 27.70 40.21
N PHE A 56 -39.56 27.22 38.98
CA PHE A 56 -40.54 27.22 37.90
C PHE A 56 -41.49 26.01 37.95
N GLY A 57 -41.17 24.95 38.71
CA GLY A 57 -42.04 23.80 38.90
C GLY A 57 -43.36 24.14 39.60
N ARG A 58 -43.41 25.24 40.36
CA ARG A 58 -44.65 25.79 40.98
C ARG A 58 -45.72 26.17 39.95
N TYR A 59 -45.33 26.45 38.71
CA TYR A 59 -46.28 26.76 37.65
C TYR A 59 -47.08 25.55 37.18
N LYS A 60 -46.64 24.32 37.48
CA LYS A 60 -47.29 23.08 37.05
C LYS A 60 -48.77 22.97 37.46
N GLU A 61 -49.13 23.52 38.61
CA GLU A 61 -50.51 23.53 39.12
C GLU A 61 -51.20 24.90 39.00
N THR A 62 -50.42 25.98 38.86
CA THR A 62 -50.95 27.37 38.89
C THR A 62 -51.08 28.02 37.51
N ASN A 63 -50.25 27.65 36.55
CA ASN A 63 -50.27 28.14 35.17
C ASN A 63 -49.53 27.15 34.25
N THR A 64 -50.28 26.20 33.68
CA THR A 64 -49.75 25.11 32.85
C THR A 64 -49.01 25.61 31.61
N ASP A 65 -49.57 26.59 30.90
CA ASP A 65 -48.95 27.13 29.67
C ASP A 65 -47.56 27.73 29.96
N LYS A 66 -47.43 28.48 31.06
CA LYS A 66 -46.17 29.08 31.47
C LYS A 66 -45.16 28.05 31.97
N TYR A 67 -45.63 26.95 32.58
CA TYR A 67 -44.78 25.83 32.94
C TYR A 67 -44.21 25.14 31.70
N GLU A 68 -45.05 24.83 30.71
CA GLU A 68 -44.63 24.18 29.47
C GLU A 68 -43.61 25.03 28.69
N GLU A 69 -43.86 26.34 28.57
CA GLU A 69 -42.92 27.28 27.94
C GLU A 69 -41.54 27.24 28.61
N LYS A 70 -41.51 27.31 29.95
CA LYS A 70 -40.25 27.33 30.71
C LYS A 70 -39.54 25.98 30.70
N LEU A 71 -40.30 24.88 30.66
CA LEU A 71 -39.73 23.54 30.52
C LEU A 71 -39.09 23.35 29.14
N LEU A 72 -39.74 23.80 28.07
CA LEU A 72 -39.18 23.76 26.71
C LEU A 72 -37.91 24.59 26.59
N GLU A 73 -37.89 25.81 27.15
CA GLU A 73 -36.66 26.64 27.21
C GLU A 73 -35.53 25.91 27.95
N TYR A 74 -35.85 25.25 29.08
CA TYR A 74 -34.86 24.49 29.85
C TYR A 74 -34.29 23.31 29.07
N LEU A 75 -35.15 22.52 28.41
CA LEU A 75 -34.73 21.39 27.58
C LEU A 75 -33.93 21.84 26.35
N TYR A 76 -34.32 22.95 25.72
CA TYR A 76 -33.58 23.54 24.60
C TYR A 76 -32.16 23.95 25.02
N ASN A 77 -32.01 24.57 26.20
CA ASN A 77 -30.69 24.93 26.74
C ASN A 77 -29.83 23.68 27.00
N LEU A 78 -30.42 22.61 27.53
CA LEU A 78 -29.70 21.35 27.75
C LEU A 78 -29.28 20.68 26.43
N GLN A 79 -30.11 20.79 25.39
CA GLN A 79 -29.83 20.27 24.06
C GLN A 79 -28.76 21.09 23.31
N SER A 80 -28.66 22.40 23.59
CA SER A 80 -27.69 23.28 22.94
C SER A 80 -26.23 22.87 23.20
N ASN A 81 -25.97 22.17 24.31
CA ASN A 81 -24.70 21.51 24.56
C ASN A 81 -24.66 20.15 23.85
N THR A 82 -24.23 20.16 22.58
CA THR A 82 -24.19 18.98 21.71
C THR A 82 -23.40 17.82 22.30
N ARG A 83 -22.27 18.08 22.97
CA ARG A 83 -21.43 17.04 23.60
C ARG A 83 -22.21 16.29 24.68
N ASP A 84 -22.76 17.03 25.64
CA ASP A 84 -23.46 16.43 26.78
C ASP A 84 -24.79 15.79 26.36
N HIS A 85 -25.50 16.41 25.41
CA HIS A 85 -26.72 15.84 24.84
C HIS A 85 -26.45 14.51 24.15
N THR A 86 -25.45 14.45 23.27
CA THR A 86 -25.07 13.23 22.55
C THR A 86 -24.64 12.12 23.51
N LYS A 87 -23.85 12.47 24.53
CA LYS A 87 -23.42 11.56 25.59
C LYS A 87 -24.63 10.95 26.32
N LYS A 88 -25.51 11.79 26.89
CA LYS A 88 -26.70 11.32 27.63
C LYS A 88 -27.63 10.49 26.74
N ALA A 89 -27.80 10.89 25.48
CA ALA A 89 -28.59 10.14 24.52
C ALA A 89 -28.04 8.72 24.30
N ILE A 90 -26.74 8.57 24.08
CA ILE A 90 -26.12 7.26 23.84
C ILE A 90 -26.18 6.38 25.09
N GLU A 91 -25.94 6.96 26.28
CA GLU A 91 -26.07 6.23 27.54
C GLU A 91 -27.51 5.72 27.73
N GLN A 92 -28.51 6.55 27.43
CA GLN A 92 -29.92 6.16 27.49
C GLN A 92 -30.25 5.04 26.49
N ILE A 93 -29.79 5.15 25.24
CA ILE A 93 -30.00 4.12 24.20
C ILE A 93 -29.34 2.80 24.60
N ALA A 94 -28.11 2.86 25.10
CA ALA A 94 -27.36 1.69 25.54
C ALA A 94 -28.07 0.97 26.70
N LYS A 95 -28.59 1.74 27.66
CA LYS A 95 -29.38 1.22 28.79
C LYS A 95 -30.70 0.62 28.34
N GLU A 96 -31.45 1.28 27.46
CA GLU A 96 -32.73 0.77 26.94
C GLU A 96 -32.56 -0.51 26.14
N ARG A 97 -31.49 -0.57 25.32
CA ARG A 97 -31.21 -1.74 24.46
C ARG A 97 -30.42 -2.84 25.17
N GLN A 98 -29.96 -2.61 26.40
CA GLN A 98 -29.05 -3.52 27.14
C GLN A 98 -27.82 -3.90 26.31
N LYS A 99 -27.21 -2.89 25.65
CA LYS A 99 -26.06 -3.07 24.76
C LYS A 99 -24.88 -2.23 25.22
N GLN A 100 -23.67 -2.73 24.95
CA GLN A 100 -22.44 -1.98 25.14
C GLN A 100 -22.21 -0.99 24.01
N ILE A 101 -21.60 0.15 24.34
CA ILE A 101 -21.22 1.18 23.36
C ILE A 101 -19.83 0.83 22.83
N ILE A 102 -19.72 0.64 21.52
CA ILE A 102 -18.44 0.43 20.84
C ILE A 102 -18.25 1.54 19.82
N ILE A 103 -17.11 2.24 19.92
CA ILE A 103 -16.73 3.31 19.00
C ILE A 103 -15.41 2.89 18.35
N CYS A 104 -15.39 2.76 17.04
CA CYS A 104 -14.16 2.53 16.29
C CYS A 104 -13.81 3.83 15.57
N ILE A 105 -12.60 4.34 15.78
CA ILE A 105 -12.00 5.49 15.09
C ILE A 105 -10.91 4.93 14.20
N ASP A 106 -11.11 5.00 12.89
CA ASP A 106 -10.26 4.41 11.85
C ASP A 106 -9.54 5.50 11.04
N ASN A 107 -8.51 5.10 10.30
CA ASN A 107 -7.72 5.95 9.40
C ASN A 107 -7.06 7.18 10.06
N ALA A 108 -6.90 7.17 11.39
CA ALA A 108 -6.15 8.24 12.08
C ALA A 108 -4.71 8.33 11.56
N ASP A 109 -4.11 7.19 11.17
CA ASP A 109 -2.75 7.12 10.65
C ASP A 109 -2.53 7.78 9.28
N GLN A 110 -3.61 8.15 8.58
CA GLN A 110 -3.58 8.89 7.31
C GLN A 110 -3.50 10.42 7.52
N ARG A 111 -3.54 10.88 8.77
CA ARG A 111 -3.50 12.31 9.12
C ARG A 111 -2.15 12.72 9.68
N ASP A 112 -1.93 14.01 9.81
CA ASP A 112 -0.72 14.53 10.43
C ASP A 112 -0.62 14.15 11.91
N PHE A 113 0.60 14.24 12.44
CA PHE A 113 0.91 13.84 13.81
C PHE A 113 0.04 14.54 14.86
N ASP A 114 -0.29 15.82 14.64
CA ASP A 114 -1.08 16.63 15.56
C ASP A 114 -2.54 16.17 15.61
N ILE A 115 -3.16 15.92 14.45
CA ILE A 115 -4.51 15.35 14.37
C ILE A 115 -4.55 13.94 15.00
N GLN A 116 -3.49 13.15 14.79
CA GLN A 116 -3.36 11.86 15.47
C GLN A 116 -3.30 11.98 17.00
N GLN A 117 -2.67 13.04 17.54
CA GLN A 117 -2.69 13.32 18.99
C GLN A 117 -4.08 13.69 19.47
N GLU A 118 -4.78 14.54 18.73
CA GLU A 118 -6.13 14.96 19.07
C GLU A 118 -7.11 13.77 19.06
N ALA A 119 -7.09 12.95 18.00
CA ALA A 119 -7.88 11.73 17.91
C ALA A 119 -7.63 10.79 19.10
N PHE A 120 -6.38 10.70 19.57
CA PHE A 120 -6.03 9.94 20.76
C PHE A 120 -6.67 10.50 22.03
N LEU A 121 -6.60 11.82 22.25
CA LEU A 121 -7.22 12.48 23.41
C LEU A 121 -8.74 12.28 23.42
N ILE A 122 -9.39 12.50 22.28
CA ILE A 122 -10.83 12.28 22.11
C ILE A 122 -11.19 10.83 22.43
N SER A 123 -10.40 9.86 21.96
CA SER A 123 -10.63 8.44 22.24
C SER A 123 -10.59 8.13 23.74
N GLN A 124 -9.68 8.74 24.49
CA GLN A 124 -9.57 8.57 25.95
C GLN A 124 -10.75 9.21 26.68
N GLU A 125 -11.16 10.40 26.25
CA GLU A 125 -12.32 11.09 26.81
C GLU A 125 -13.59 10.27 26.60
N LEU A 126 -13.85 9.81 25.37
CA LEU A 126 -14.98 8.95 25.04
C LEU A 126 -14.97 7.65 25.86
N ALA A 127 -13.81 7.00 26.00
CA ALA A 127 -13.70 5.75 26.76
C ALA A 127 -14.00 5.96 28.25
N LYS A 128 -13.49 7.04 28.84
CA LYS A 128 -13.63 7.32 30.28
C LYS A 128 -15.00 7.89 30.62
N GLU A 129 -15.46 8.88 29.86
CA GLU A 129 -16.66 9.63 30.20
C GLU A 129 -17.95 9.00 29.68
N TRP A 130 -17.93 8.37 28.50
CA TRP A 130 -19.13 7.83 27.86
C TRP A 130 -19.32 6.34 28.14
N LYS A 131 -18.45 5.76 28.98
CA LYS A 131 -18.42 4.33 29.31
C LYS A 131 -18.39 3.44 28.06
N ALA A 132 -17.74 3.94 27.01
CA ALA A 132 -17.64 3.27 25.72
C ALA A 132 -16.34 2.45 25.63
N THR A 133 -16.37 1.37 24.86
CA THR A 133 -15.14 0.71 24.39
C THR A 133 -14.72 1.35 23.09
N VAL A 134 -13.56 2.02 23.11
CA VAL A 134 -13.04 2.76 21.95
C VAL A 134 -11.87 1.99 21.34
N PHE A 135 -11.99 1.67 20.05
CA PHE A 135 -10.89 1.16 19.23
C PHE A 135 -10.34 2.31 18.39
N LEU A 136 -9.03 2.53 18.47
CA LEU A 136 -8.33 3.53 17.68
C LEU A 136 -7.24 2.84 16.86
N SER A 137 -7.27 3.00 15.54
CA SER A 137 -6.22 2.52 14.64
C SER A 137 -5.05 3.50 14.62
N VAL A 138 -3.84 3.07 14.99
CA VAL A 138 -2.63 3.89 14.90
C VAL A 138 -1.46 3.08 14.35
N ARG A 139 -0.54 3.77 13.66
CA ARG A 139 0.74 3.18 13.24
C ARG A 139 1.70 3.04 14.43
N PRO A 140 2.52 1.98 14.49
CA PRO A 140 3.48 1.77 15.59
C PRO A 140 4.42 2.96 15.81
N GLN A 141 4.96 3.53 14.74
CA GLN A 141 5.90 4.67 14.83
C GLN A 141 5.25 5.90 15.48
N THR A 142 4.05 6.29 15.03
CA THR A 142 3.31 7.39 15.64
C THR A 142 3.03 7.08 17.09
N PHE A 143 2.53 5.88 17.40
CA PHE A 143 2.24 5.46 18.76
C PHE A 143 3.46 5.60 19.69
N TYR A 144 4.64 5.13 19.27
CA TYR A 144 5.86 5.24 20.09
C TYR A 144 6.34 6.69 20.22
N LYS A 145 6.21 7.51 19.18
CA LYS A 145 6.52 8.94 19.23
C LYS A 145 5.62 9.64 20.26
N SER A 146 4.32 9.42 20.18
CA SER A 146 3.34 9.96 21.11
C SER A 146 3.51 9.44 22.55
N LYS A 147 3.94 8.18 22.73
CA LYS A 147 4.27 7.65 24.07
C LYS A 147 5.49 8.33 24.69
N ARG A 148 6.48 8.71 23.88
CA ARG A 148 7.72 9.35 24.34
C ARG A 148 7.56 10.86 24.56
N SER A 149 6.77 11.55 23.75
CA SER A 149 6.74 13.02 23.70
C SER A 149 5.33 13.62 23.62
N GLY A 150 4.27 12.83 23.75
CA GLY A 150 2.88 13.27 23.54
C GLY A 150 1.92 12.84 24.65
N ALA A 151 0.62 12.97 24.36
CA ALA A 151 -0.49 12.75 25.29
C ALA A 151 -0.60 11.30 25.83
N LEU A 152 0.05 10.35 25.17
CA LEU A 152 0.00 8.91 25.45
C LEU A 152 0.71 8.48 26.74
N ASN A 153 1.56 9.34 27.32
CA ASN A 153 2.28 9.03 28.57
C ASN A 153 1.36 9.01 29.81
N ALA A 154 0.24 9.74 29.77
CA ALA A 154 -0.61 9.96 30.95
C ALA A 154 -1.77 8.95 31.12
N TYR A 155 -2.03 8.09 30.12
CA TYR A 155 -3.24 7.25 30.09
C TYR A 155 -2.93 5.75 29.94
N PRO A 156 -3.55 4.87 30.74
CA PRO A 156 -3.41 3.44 30.61
C PRO A 156 -4.10 2.96 29.32
N HIS A 157 -3.36 2.27 28.46
CA HIS A 157 -3.87 1.77 27.18
C HIS A 157 -3.58 0.29 27.02
N LYS A 158 -4.54 -0.45 26.46
CA LYS A 158 -4.34 -1.84 26.01
C LYS A 158 -4.01 -1.82 24.53
N ILE A 159 -2.85 -2.34 24.17
CA ILE A 159 -2.37 -2.37 22.78
C ILE A 159 -2.67 -3.74 22.20
N PHE A 160 -3.33 -3.76 21.06
CA PHE A 160 -3.45 -4.94 20.22
C PHE A 160 -2.61 -4.71 18.97
N THR A 161 -1.52 -5.47 18.84
CA THR A 161 -0.66 -5.40 17.66
C THR A 161 -1.17 -6.41 16.63
N ILE A 162 -1.53 -5.92 15.44
CA ILE A 162 -1.84 -6.76 14.29
C ILE A 162 -0.55 -6.88 13.48
N SER A 163 0.11 -8.03 13.58
CA SER A 163 1.27 -8.33 12.73
C SER A 163 0.81 -8.58 11.30
N PRO A 164 1.57 -8.10 10.29
CA PRO A 164 1.31 -8.49 8.90
C PRO A 164 1.30 -10.02 8.78
N PRO A 165 0.23 -10.63 8.21
CA PRO A 165 0.24 -12.06 7.96
C PRO A 165 1.24 -12.40 6.85
N ARG A 166 1.64 -13.67 6.79
CA ARG A 166 2.53 -14.14 5.73
C ARG A 166 1.81 -14.13 4.39
N VAL A 167 2.51 -13.67 3.36
CA VAL A 167 1.95 -13.46 2.01
C VAL A 167 1.43 -14.77 1.41
N ASP A 168 2.23 -15.83 1.52
CA ASP A 168 1.91 -17.19 1.05
C ASP A 168 0.62 -17.74 1.69
N ASP A 169 0.45 -17.55 3.00
CA ASP A 169 -0.72 -18.04 3.74
C ASP A 169 -2.02 -17.35 3.31
N VAL A 170 -1.98 -16.03 3.09
CA VAL A 170 -3.17 -15.25 2.69
C VAL A 170 -3.58 -15.58 1.26
N VAL A 171 -2.63 -15.59 0.33
CA VAL A 171 -2.89 -15.87 -1.08
C VAL A 171 -3.45 -17.29 -1.24
N SER A 172 -2.82 -18.27 -0.60
CA SER A 172 -3.26 -19.68 -0.69
C SER A 172 -4.67 -19.89 -0.15
N LYS A 173 -5.04 -19.27 0.99
CA LYS A 173 -6.39 -19.37 1.54
C LYS A 173 -7.44 -18.72 0.63
N ARG A 174 -7.11 -17.56 0.03
CA ARG A 174 -8.02 -16.84 -0.88
C ARG A 174 -8.22 -17.59 -2.19
N LEU A 175 -7.14 -18.05 -2.81
CA LEU A 175 -7.21 -18.84 -4.03
C LEU A 175 -7.89 -20.19 -3.80
N GLY A 176 -7.62 -20.86 -2.67
CA GLY A 176 -8.33 -22.08 -2.29
C GLY A 176 -9.83 -21.85 -2.09
N PHE A 177 -10.23 -20.72 -1.52
CA PHE A 177 -11.64 -20.34 -1.45
C PHE A 177 -12.24 -20.07 -2.84
N ALA A 178 -11.51 -19.37 -3.72
CA ALA A 178 -11.94 -19.11 -5.09
C ALA A 178 -12.08 -20.40 -5.91
N ALA A 179 -11.18 -21.38 -5.74
CA ALA A 179 -11.25 -22.68 -6.40
C ALA A 179 -12.49 -23.47 -5.97
N LYS A 180 -12.83 -23.46 -4.67
CA LYS A 180 -14.06 -24.06 -4.16
C LYS A 180 -15.31 -23.41 -4.73
N LEU A 181 -15.32 -22.08 -4.82
CA LEU A 181 -16.42 -21.33 -5.41
C LEU A 181 -16.58 -21.68 -6.91
N ALA A 182 -15.47 -21.76 -7.65
CA ALA A 182 -15.45 -22.13 -9.07
C ALA A 182 -15.96 -23.56 -9.33
N ARG A 183 -15.83 -24.47 -8.36
CA ARG A 183 -16.40 -25.82 -8.37
C ARG A 183 -17.89 -25.87 -7.98
N GLY A 184 -18.50 -24.72 -7.62
CA GLY A 184 -19.88 -24.64 -7.17
C GLY A 184 -20.11 -25.14 -5.74
N GLU A 185 -19.06 -25.22 -4.90
CA GLU A 185 -19.22 -25.59 -3.49
C GLU A 185 -20.00 -24.51 -2.74
N SER A 186 -21.00 -24.91 -1.95
CA SER A 186 -21.85 -23.99 -1.18
C SER A 186 -21.02 -23.21 -0.17
N SER A 187 -20.90 -21.90 -0.39
CA SER A 187 -20.27 -20.95 0.51
C SER A 187 -21.33 -20.35 1.45
N ARG A 188 -20.95 -19.98 2.69
CA ARG A 188 -21.83 -19.24 3.61
C ARG A 188 -22.16 -17.82 3.13
N VAL A 189 -21.46 -17.36 2.09
CA VAL A 189 -21.63 -16.05 1.46
C VAL A 189 -22.27 -16.27 0.10
N ASP A 190 -23.44 -15.68 -0.13
CA ASP A 190 -24.10 -15.68 -1.43
C ASP A 190 -23.40 -14.68 -2.36
N LEU A 191 -22.53 -15.21 -3.22
CA LEU A 191 -21.75 -14.44 -4.21
C LEU A 191 -22.25 -14.71 -5.64
N GLY A 192 -23.39 -15.36 -5.80
CA GLY A 192 -23.83 -15.95 -7.08
C GLY A 192 -23.12 -17.28 -7.39
N GLN A 193 -23.60 -17.98 -8.43
CA GLN A 193 -23.01 -19.23 -8.91
C GLN A 193 -22.12 -18.95 -10.13
N VAL A 194 -20.80 -18.96 -9.94
CA VAL A 194 -19.83 -19.04 -11.05
C VAL A 194 -19.28 -20.45 -11.03
N THR A 195 -19.66 -21.28 -12.00
CA THR A 195 -19.13 -22.64 -12.15
C THR A 195 -18.24 -22.71 -13.37
N SER A 196 -16.96 -23.05 -13.17
CA SER A 196 -15.99 -23.22 -14.25
C SER A 196 -14.92 -24.20 -13.79
N GLU A 197 -14.96 -25.41 -14.33
CA GLU A 197 -13.98 -26.47 -14.02
C GLU A 197 -12.56 -26.05 -14.43
N ASN A 198 -12.41 -25.47 -15.62
CA ASN A 198 -11.12 -24.97 -16.10
C ASN A 198 -10.51 -23.92 -15.18
N LEU A 199 -11.35 -23.01 -14.64
CA LEU A 199 -10.89 -22.02 -13.67
C LEU A 199 -10.47 -22.68 -12.35
N ALA A 200 -11.23 -23.68 -11.87
CA ALA A 200 -10.87 -24.42 -10.68
C ALA A 200 -9.53 -25.14 -10.83
N VAL A 201 -9.31 -25.85 -11.95
CA VAL A 201 -8.04 -26.53 -12.26
C VAL A 201 -6.89 -25.53 -12.30
N PHE A 202 -7.06 -24.40 -12.98
CA PHE A 202 -6.03 -23.35 -13.05
C PHE A 202 -5.70 -22.78 -11.67
N LEU A 203 -6.71 -22.48 -10.85
CA LEU A 203 -6.52 -21.97 -9.49
C LEU A 203 -5.79 -22.98 -8.59
N ASP A 204 -6.08 -24.28 -8.72
CA ASP A 204 -5.39 -25.32 -7.96
C ASP A 204 -3.92 -25.46 -8.35
N VAL A 205 -3.62 -25.40 -9.66
CA VAL A 205 -2.26 -25.36 -10.18
C VAL A 205 -1.51 -24.13 -9.65
N LEU A 206 -2.17 -22.97 -9.63
CA LEU A 206 -1.61 -21.73 -9.10
C LEU A 206 -1.30 -21.85 -7.59
N VAL A 207 -2.25 -22.34 -6.79
CA VAL A 207 -2.06 -22.59 -5.35
C VAL A 207 -0.91 -23.56 -5.11
N ARG A 208 -0.82 -24.64 -5.88
CA ARG A 208 0.26 -25.63 -5.78
C ARG A 208 1.62 -25.01 -6.10
N SER A 209 1.68 -24.21 -7.14
CA SER A 209 2.89 -23.51 -7.58
C SER A 209 3.40 -22.53 -6.52
N LEU A 210 2.49 -21.75 -5.93
CA LEU A 210 2.79 -20.83 -4.84
C LEU A 210 3.27 -21.55 -3.58
N ASN A 211 2.62 -22.64 -3.18
CA ASN A 211 3.02 -23.38 -1.98
C ASN A 211 4.34 -24.14 -2.14
N THR A 212 4.67 -24.57 -3.36
CA THR A 212 5.86 -25.40 -3.62
C THR A 212 7.10 -24.56 -3.91
N SER A 213 6.95 -23.45 -4.64
CA SER A 213 8.09 -22.66 -5.11
C SER A 213 8.49 -21.55 -4.14
N LYS A 214 9.62 -21.75 -3.44
CA LYS A 214 10.25 -20.70 -2.62
C LYS A 214 10.60 -19.46 -3.43
N GLN A 215 11.00 -19.63 -4.69
CA GLN A 215 11.37 -18.53 -5.56
C GLN A 215 10.18 -17.63 -5.92
N ILE A 216 9.00 -18.21 -6.15
CA ILE A 216 7.78 -17.43 -6.39
C ILE A 216 7.37 -16.66 -5.13
N ASN A 217 7.48 -17.27 -3.95
CA ASN A 217 7.18 -16.57 -2.70
C ASN A 217 8.17 -15.44 -2.39
N GLU A 218 9.47 -15.66 -2.63
CA GLU A 218 10.50 -14.62 -2.53
C GLU A 218 10.20 -13.48 -3.51
N PHE A 219 9.88 -13.81 -4.77
CA PHE A 219 9.48 -12.84 -5.78
C PHE A 219 8.28 -12.00 -5.33
N LEU A 220 7.13 -12.63 -5.04
CA LEU A 220 5.90 -11.95 -4.68
C LEU A 220 6.07 -11.07 -3.44
N THR A 221 6.76 -11.57 -2.41
CA THR A 221 7.01 -10.82 -1.18
C THR A 221 7.85 -9.58 -1.46
N ASN A 222 8.89 -9.70 -2.29
CA ASN A 222 9.79 -8.58 -2.55
C ASN A 222 9.19 -7.55 -3.51
N ILE A 223 8.59 -7.97 -4.64
CA ILE A 223 8.03 -7.04 -5.64
C ILE A 223 6.81 -6.25 -5.14
N THR A 224 6.16 -6.73 -4.07
CA THR A 224 5.01 -6.05 -3.45
C THR A 224 5.35 -5.32 -2.15
N GLY A 225 6.61 -5.35 -1.71
CA GLY A 225 7.00 -4.77 -0.43
C GLY A 225 6.38 -5.46 0.79
N GLY A 226 5.97 -6.73 0.66
CA GLY A 226 5.19 -7.46 1.67
C GLY A 226 3.76 -6.96 1.85
N ASN A 227 3.25 -6.11 0.94
CA ASN A 227 1.89 -5.60 1.00
C ASN A 227 0.90 -6.62 0.44
N ILE A 228 0.08 -7.19 1.34
CA ILE A 228 -0.92 -8.21 0.98
C ILE A 228 -1.93 -7.73 -0.05
N ARG A 229 -2.32 -6.45 -0.01
CA ARG A 229 -3.23 -5.88 -1.01
C ARG A 229 -2.60 -5.94 -2.40
N SER A 230 -1.36 -5.46 -2.51
CA SER A 230 -0.60 -5.48 -3.76
C SER A 230 -0.34 -6.92 -4.26
N VAL A 231 -0.13 -7.89 -3.36
CA VAL A 231 -0.02 -9.30 -3.77
C VAL A 231 -1.34 -9.82 -4.34
N ILE A 232 -2.47 -9.52 -3.70
CA ILE A 232 -3.78 -9.96 -4.19
C ILE A 232 -4.08 -9.31 -5.55
N GLU A 233 -3.79 -8.02 -5.70
CA GLU A 233 -3.92 -7.31 -6.99
C GLU A 233 -3.06 -7.96 -8.06
N PHE A 234 -1.79 -8.24 -7.76
CA PHE A 234 -0.88 -8.92 -8.68
C PHE A 234 -1.39 -10.30 -9.11
N VAL A 235 -1.81 -11.13 -8.14
CA VAL A 235 -2.33 -12.48 -8.42
C VAL A 235 -3.64 -12.42 -9.22
N THR A 236 -4.48 -11.43 -8.96
CA THR A 236 -5.72 -11.21 -9.73
C THR A 236 -5.39 -10.81 -11.17
N GLY A 237 -4.45 -9.89 -11.37
CA GLY A 237 -3.96 -9.51 -12.69
C GLY A 237 -3.31 -10.67 -13.43
N PHE A 238 -2.57 -11.54 -12.72
CA PHE A 238 -2.01 -12.78 -13.29
C PHE A 238 -3.12 -13.68 -13.85
N ILE A 239 -4.18 -13.96 -13.08
CA ILE A 239 -5.28 -14.83 -13.55
C ILE A 239 -5.94 -14.30 -14.84
N GLY A 240 -6.07 -12.98 -14.98
CA GLY A 240 -6.71 -12.35 -16.14
C GLY A 240 -5.77 -11.96 -17.28
N SER A 241 -4.48 -12.24 -17.16
CA SER A 241 -3.47 -11.69 -18.07
C SER A 241 -3.50 -12.31 -19.46
N PRO A 242 -3.45 -11.50 -20.55
CA PRO A 242 -3.29 -12.00 -21.91
C PRO A 242 -1.91 -12.60 -22.16
N ASN A 243 -0.92 -12.29 -21.31
CA ASN A 243 0.44 -12.78 -21.43
C ASN A 243 0.62 -14.22 -20.94
N ILE A 244 -0.43 -14.80 -20.35
CA ILE A 244 -0.40 -16.13 -19.75
C ILE A 244 -1.24 -17.10 -20.57
N GLU A 245 -0.60 -18.17 -21.04
CA GLU A 245 -1.27 -19.24 -21.79
C GLU A 245 -2.02 -20.17 -20.82
N ALA A 246 -3.12 -19.69 -20.21
CA ALA A 246 -3.90 -20.46 -19.24
C ALA A 246 -4.36 -21.81 -19.78
N GLN A 247 -4.78 -21.88 -21.05
CA GLN A 247 -5.18 -23.13 -21.70
C GLN A 247 -4.05 -24.15 -21.75
N LYS A 248 -2.82 -23.73 -22.06
CA LYS A 248 -1.65 -24.61 -22.07
C LYS A 248 -1.36 -25.17 -20.68
N ILE A 249 -1.52 -24.36 -19.64
CA ILE A 249 -1.34 -24.79 -18.24
C ILE A 249 -2.38 -25.86 -17.87
N ILE A 250 -3.65 -25.64 -18.23
CA ILE A 250 -4.75 -26.58 -17.99
C ILE A 250 -4.51 -27.88 -18.75
N ASP A 251 -4.20 -27.81 -20.05
CA ASP A 251 -3.97 -28.98 -20.90
C ASP A 251 -2.83 -29.87 -20.38
N ILE A 252 -1.75 -29.27 -19.88
CA ILE A 252 -0.62 -30.02 -19.31
C ILE A 252 -1.02 -30.66 -17.99
N GLU A 253 -1.74 -29.94 -17.12
CA GLU A 253 -2.23 -30.48 -15.84
C GLU A 253 -3.18 -31.65 -16.06
N GLU A 254 -4.10 -31.57 -17.01
CA GLU A 254 -5.05 -32.65 -17.29
C GLU A 254 -4.37 -33.90 -17.88
N ARG A 255 -3.32 -33.72 -18.69
CA ARG A 255 -2.61 -34.85 -19.34
C ARG A 255 -1.58 -35.51 -18.44
N GLN A 256 -0.82 -34.73 -17.68
CA GLN A 256 0.36 -35.20 -16.94
C GLN A 256 0.14 -35.16 -15.43
N GLY A 257 -0.70 -34.23 -14.94
CA GLY A 257 -0.84 -33.91 -13.53
C GLY A 257 0.43 -33.28 -12.94
N GLY A 258 0.28 -32.61 -11.80
CA GLY A 258 1.44 -32.14 -11.04
C GLY A 258 2.19 -30.96 -11.67
N TYR A 259 1.61 -30.25 -12.64
CA TYR A 259 2.24 -29.09 -13.27
C TYR A 259 2.49 -27.99 -12.23
N LEU A 260 3.64 -27.33 -12.35
CA LEU A 260 4.04 -26.19 -11.55
C LEU A 260 4.35 -25.04 -12.49
N ILE A 261 3.65 -23.92 -12.31
CA ILE A 261 3.88 -22.69 -13.07
C ILE A 261 5.29 -22.18 -12.74
N PRO A 262 6.15 -21.98 -13.74
CA PRO A 262 7.51 -21.51 -13.51
C PRO A 262 7.55 -20.01 -13.18
N LEU A 263 8.59 -19.58 -12.44
CA LEU A 263 8.79 -18.19 -12.02
C LEU A 263 8.73 -17.17 -13.17
N HIS A 264 9.20 -17.55 -14.36
CA HIS A 264 9.26 -16.61 -15.49
C HIS A 264 7.88 -16.16 -15.98
N GLU A 265 6.81 -16.95 -15.78
CA GLU A 265 5.44 -16.52 -16.10
C GLU A 265 5.00 -15.38 -15.17
N PHE A 266 5.32 -15.48 -13.87
CA PHE A 266 5.07 -14.41 -12.90
C PHE A 266 5.94 -13.19 -13.17
N THR A 267 7.20 -13.40 -13.53
CA THR A 267 8.11 -12.30 -13.89
C THR A 267 7.57 -11.57 -15.12
N LYS A 268 7.18 -12.29 -16.17
CA LYS A 268 6.57 -11.70 -17.37
C LYS A 268 5.34 -10.85 -17.03
N GLN A 269 4.46 -11.32 -16.15
CA GLN A 269 3.31 -10.53 -15.71
C GLN A 269 3.73 -9.23 -14.99
N ALA A 270 4.73 -9.28 -14.11
CA ALA A 270 5.20 -8.08 -13.42
C ALA A 270 5.86 -7.06 -14.35
N LEU A 271 6.54 -7.53 -15.39
CA LEU A 271 7.27 -6.71 -16.34
C LEU A 271 6.38 -6.10 -17.43
N LEU A 272 5.37 -6.83 -17.91
CA LEU A 272 4.58 -6.42 -19.08
C LEU A 272 3.16 -5.99 -18.73
N GLY A 273 2.64 -6.41 -17.57
CA GLY A 273 1.23 -6.25 -17.23
C GLY A 273 0.33 -6.86 -18.31
N ASP A 274 -0.60 -6.06 -18.81
CA ASP A 274 -1.56 -6.46 -19.84
C ASP A 274 -1.05 -6.18 -21.27
N TYR A 275 0.11 -5.52 -21.42
CA TYR A 275 0.68 -5.14 -22.71
C TYR A 275 1.67 -6.19 -23.22
N SER A 276 2.04 -6.09 -24.51
CA SER A 276 3.08 -6.95 -25.11
C SER A 276 4.50 -6.47 -24.83
N HIS A 277 4.65 -5.20 -24.44
CA HIS A 277 5.92 -4.55 -24.14
C HIS A 277 5.84 -3.85 -22.78
N TYR A 278 7.00 -3.57 -22.19
CA TYR A 278 7.10 -2.78 -20.98
C TYR A 278 6.42 -1.43 -21.15
N SER A 279 5.66 -1.03 -20.12
CA SER A 279 5.08 0.32 -20.00
C SER A 279 5.39 0.82 -18.60
N SER A 280 6.06 1.97 -18.51
CA SER A 280 6.42 2.57 -17.22
C SER A 280 5.19 2.87 -16.37
N GLU A 281 4.07 3.26 -16.97
CA GLU A 281 2.82 3.61 -16.29
C GLU A 281 2.15 2.40 -15.61
N THR A 282 2.05 1.28 -16.32
CA THR A 282 1.18 0.15 -15.91
C THR A 282 1.95 -1.04 -15.35
N SER A 283 3.24 -1.16 -15.65
CA SER A 283 4.07 -2.27 -15.17
C SER A 283 4.39 -2.12 -13.69
N SER A 284 4.45 -3.25 -12.98
CA SER A 284 4.87 -3.24 -11.57
C SER A 284 6.36 -2.99 -11.40
N SER A 285 7.16 -3.28 -12.43
CA SER A 285 8.59 -3.01 -12.46
C SER A 285 8.93 -1.60 -12.93
N MET A 286 10.07 -1.08 -12.48
CA MET A 286 10.65 0.15 -12.98
C MET A 286 11.87 -0.15 -13.85
N ASN A 287 12.02 0.56 -14.97
CA ASN A 287 13.26 0.58 -15.74
C ASN A 287 14.36 1.33 -14.96
N ILE A 288 15.13 0.58 -14.16
CA ILE A 288 16.23 1.16 -13.38
C ILE A 288 17.45 1.56 -14.22
N LEU A 289 17.44 1.24 -15.52
CA LEU A 289 18.51 1.55 -16.47
C LEU A 289 18.22 2.82 -17.27
N ASP A 290 17.06 3.44 -17.11
CA ASP A 290 16.69 4.63 -17.89
C ASP A 290 17.45 5.90 -17.46
N ILE A 291 17.78 6.76 -18.44
CA ILE A 291 18.64 7.94 -18.29
C ILE A 291 17.90 9.23 -18.65
N THR A 292 18.20 10.31 -17.94
CA THR A 292 17.63 11.65 -18.17
C THR A 292 18.55 12.56 -18.95
N THR A 293 19.84 12.25 -18.99
CA THR A 293 20.85 12.96 -19.77
C THR A 293 21.63 11.97 -20.64
N PRO A 294 22.28 12.40 -21.74
CA PRO A 294 23.07 11.53 -22.60
C PRO A 294 24.43 11.16 -21.95
N ASP A 295 24.39 10.69 -20.71
CA ASP A 295 25.54 10.25 -19.93
C ASP A 295 25.50 8.72 -19.75
N PRO A 296 26.40 7.95 -20.40
CA PRO A 296 26.35 6.49 -20.37
C PRO A 296 26.39 5.88 -18.96
N LYS A 297 27.10 6.48 -18.00
CA LYS A 297 27.14 5.96 -16.62
C LYS A 297 25.82 6.17 -15.86
N GLU A 298 24.94 7.05 -16.33
CA GLU A 298 23.64 7.30 -15.70
C GLU A 298 22.74 6.04 -15.71
N HIS A 299 22.96 5.10 -16.63
CA HIS A 299 22.30 3.79 -16.62
C HIS A 299 22.43 3.07 -15.27
N PHE A 300 23.48 3.36 -14.50
CA PHE A 300 23.75 2.72 -13.23
C PHE A 300 23.37 3.58 -12.02
N LEU A 301 22.89 4.83 -12.20
CA LEU A 301 22.62 5.75 -11.10
C LEU A 301 21.56 5.20 -10.12
N VAL A 302 20.43 4.70 -10.61
CA VAL A 302 19.40 4.10 -9.74
C VAL A 302 19.93 2.82 -9.05
N PRO A 303 20.56 1.86 -9.76
CA PRO A 303 21.21 0.71 -9.12
C PRO A 303 22.21 1.09 -8.02
N LEU A 304 23.00 2.15 -8.26
CA LEU A 304 23.98 2.67 -7.31
C LEU A 304 23.31 3.25 -6.07
N ILE A 305 22.29 4.09 -6.24
CA ILE A 305 21.52 4.67 -5.13
C ILE A 305 20.95 3.55 -4.25
N ILE A 306 20.28 2.57 -4.86
CA ILE A 306 19.67 1.46 -4.11
C ILE A 306 20.74 0.62 -3.40
N SER A 307 21.86 0.34 -4.06
CA SER A 307 22.95 -0.45 -3.48
C SER A 307 23.63 0.27 -2.33
N TYR A 308 23.81 1.59 -2.43
CA TYR A 308 24.35 2.41 -1.33
C TYR A 308 23.41 2.43 -0.13
N LEU A 309 22.09 2.58 -0.35
CA LEU A 309 21.08 2.54 0.70
C LEU A 309 20.95 1.16 1.37
N GLU A 310 21.27 0.08 0.67
CA GLU A 310 21.33 -1.29 1.20
C GLU A 310 22.66 -1.61 1.91
N HIS A 311 23.74 -0.94 1.52
CA HIS A 311 25.06 -1.18 2.08
C HIS A 311 25.09 -0.73 3.54
N ARG A 312 25.50 -1.63 4.44
CA ARG A 312 25.58 -1.29 5.87
C ARG A 312 26.78 -0.37 6.12
N GLY A 313 26.51 0.81 6.67
CA GLY A 313 27.54 1.78 7.02
C GLY A 313 27.04 2.88 7.94
N GLU A 314 27.92 3.82 8.27
CA GLU A 314 27.63 4.96 9.15
C GLU A 314 26.67 5.98 8.54
N HIS A 315 26.47 5.92 7.21
CA HIS A 315 25.52 6.76 6.48
C HIS A 315 24.05 6.42 6.78
N LEU A 316 23.78 5.28 7.43
CA LEU A 316 22.44 4.84 7.82
C LEU A 316 22.15 5.10 9.30
N ASP A 317 20.96 5.61 9.59
CA ASP A 317 20.46 5.71 10.96
C ASP A 317 20.02 4.34 11.52
N LYS A 318 19.56 4.32 12.77
CA LYS A 318 19.09 3.08 13.44
C LYS A 318 17.89 2.42 12.76
N ASN A 319 17.15 3.16 11.93
CA ASN A 319 16.00 2.70 11.18
C ASN A 319 16.36 2.36 9.72
N GLY A 320 17.62 2.50 9.32
CA GLY A 320 18.10 2.24 7.96
C GLY A 320 17.88 3.41 6.98
N PHE A 321 17.63 4.63 7.45
CA PHE A 321 17.50 5.81 6.60
C PHE A 321 18.83 6.53 6.42
N CYS A 322 19.11 6.96 5.20
CA CYS A 322 20.22 7.83 4.84
C CYS A 322 19.73 9.26 4.63
N ARG A 323 20.48 10.26 5.10
CA ARG A 323 20.15 11.68 4.87
C ARG A 323 20.36 12.04 3.40
N SER A 324 19.43 12.82 2.85
CA SER A 324 19.45 13.20 1.43
C SER A 324 20.73 13.94 1.04
N GLY A 325 21.22 14.87 1.88
CA GLY A 325 22.48 15.55 1.63
C GLY A 325 23.70 14.61 1.55
N THR A 326 23.73 13.56 2.38
CA THR A 326 24.80 12.54 2.36
C THR A 326 24.71 11.70 1.08
N LEU A 327 23.50 11.26 0.73
CA LEU A 327 23.25 10.46 -0.48
C LEU A 327 23.59 11.23 -1.77
N ILE A 328 23.20 12.50 -1.84
CA ILE A 328 23.50 13.38 -2.98
C ILE A 328 25.01 13.59 -3.09
N ALA A 329 25.69 13.89 -1.98
CA ALA A 329 27.15 14.06 -1.97
C ALA A 329 27.89 12.79 -2.43
N GLU A 330 27.44 11.61 -1.98
CA GLU A 330 28.01 10.33 -2.43
C GLU A 330 27.89 10.16 -3.95
N CYS A 331 26.70 10.41 -4.52
CA CYS A 331 26.51 10.30 -5.97
C CYS A 331 27.32 11.36 -6.74
N GLN A 332 27.45 12.58 -6.20
CA GLN A 332 28.28 13.63 -6.80
C GLN A 332 29.77 13.25 -6.83
N ASN A 333 30.27 12.50 -5.85
CA ASN A 333 31.65 11.99 -5.86
C ASN A 333 31.94 11.07 -7.06
N TYR A 334 30.92 10.40 -7.59
CA TYR A 334 31.01 9.60 -8.83
C TYR A 334 30.64 10.39 -10.10
N GLY A 335 30.54 11.72 -9.97
CA GLY A 335 30.38 12.66 -11.07
C GLY A 335 28.97 12.76 -11.64
N PHE A 336 27.93 12.38 -10.88
CA PHE A 336 26.55 12.63 -11.28
C PHE A 336 26.14 14.06 -10.90
N SER A 337 25.43 14.75 -11.79
CA SER A 337 24.89 16.07 -11.51
C SER A 337 23.73 15.99 -10.51
N GLN A 338 23.50 17.08 -9.78
CA GLN A 338 22.38 17.16 -8.83
C GLN A 338 21.03 16.89 -9.50
N LYS A 339 20.82 17.37 -10.73
CA LYS A 339 19.59 17.14 -11.50
C LYS A 339 19.37 15.64 -11.79
N GLN A 340 20.41 14.91 -12.23
CA GLN A 340 20.31 13.46 -12.46
C GLN A 340 19.94 12.72 -11.16
N ILE A 341 20.58 13.10 -10.05
CA ILE A 341 20.36 12.47 -8.74
C ILE A 341 18.93 12.71 -8.26
N GLU A 342 18.47 13.96 -8.26
CA GLU A 342 17.11 14.29 -7.82
C GLU A 342 16.06 13.60 -8.69
N ASN A 343 16.23 13.58 -10.01
CA ASN A 343 15.33 12.83 -10.91
C ASN A 343 15.32 11.33 -10.58
N ALA A 344 16.48 10.72 -10.36
CA ALA A 344 16.58 9.31 -9.97
C ALA A 344 15.87 9.02 -8.64
N LEU A 345 16.04 9.89 -7.64
CA LEU A 345 15.37 9.79 -6.34
C LEU A 345 13.86 9.92 -6.46
N ARG A 346 13.36 10.88 -7.25
CA ARG A 346 11.92 11.07 -7.46
C ARG A 346 11.28 9.86 -8.13
N ARG A 347 11.84 9.41 -9.25
CA ARG A 347 11.32 8.24 -9.99
C ARG A 347 11.33 6.97 -9.16
N SER A 348 12.45 6.70 -8.47
CA SER A 348 12.57 5.51 -7.61
C SER A 348 11.66 5.56 -6.38
N THR A 349 11.36 6.75 -5.85
CA THR A 349 10.38 6.94 -4.76
C THR A 349 8.95 6.68 -5.24
N ASN A 350 8.53 7.26 -6.36
CA ASN A 350 7.17 7.07 -6.89
C ASN A 350 6.91 5.61 -7.30
N ARG A 351 7.94 4.89 -7.75
CA ARG A 351 7.88 3.45 -8.02
C ARG A 351 8.15 2.57 -6.80
N LYS A 352 8.30 3.17 -5.61
CA LYS A 352 8.49 2.49 -4.31
C LYS A 352 9.75 1.62 -4.23
N LEU A 353 10.75 1.85 -5.07
CA LEU A 353 12.06 1.18 -4.97
C LEU A 353 12.85 1.71 -3.76
N ILE A 354 12.63 2.98 -3.42
CA ILE A 354 13.07 3.61 -2.17
C ILE A 354 11.85 4.24 -1.47
N GLU A 355 11.92 4.43 -0.16
CA GLU A 355 10.89 5.12 0.62
C GLU A 355 11.47 6.29 1.42
N THR A 356 10.62 7.28 1.66
CA THR A 356 10.92 8.47 2.46
C THR A 356 10.52 8.25 3.91
N SER A 357 11.06 9.04 4.84
CA SER A 357 10.71 8.96 6.27
C SER A 357 9.21 9.16 6.54
N LEU A 358 8.54 9.96 5.72
CA LEU A 358 7.10 10.23 5.79
C LEU A 358 6.25 9.36 4.83
N ARG A 359 6.91 8.52 4.00
CA ARG A 359 6.26 7.71 2.94
C ARG A 359 5.40 8.51 1.97
N VAL A 360 5.82 9.74 1.70
CA VAL A 360 5.24 10.59 0.67
C VAL A 360 5.85 10.25 -0.69
N THR A 361 5.02 10.34 -1.73
CA THR A 361 5.41 10.32 -3.13
C THR A 361 5.40 11.76 -3.68
N PHE A 362 6.09 11.98 -4.78
CA PHE A 362 6.12 13.27 -5.47
C PHE A 362 4.87 13.44 -6.34
N GLU A 363 4.38 14.67 -6.39
CA GLU A 363 3.28 15.08 -7.27
C GLU A 363 3.79 15.29 -8.70
N GLU A 364 2.89 15.18 -9.67
CA GLU A 364 3.16 15.46 -11.08
C GLU A 364 2.60 16.83 -11.43
N ASP A 365 3.37 17.66 -12.13
CA ASP A 365 2.90 18.94 -12.66
C ASP A 365 2.18 18.79 -14.02
N GLU A 366 1.79 19.92 -14.63
CA GLU A 366 1.09 19.93 -15.93
C GLU A 366 1.93 19.33 -17.08
N ASP A 367 3.25 19.27 -16.93
CA ASP A 367 4.20 18.70 -17.90
C ASP A 367 4.58 17.24 -17.57
N ASN A 368 3.93 16.63 -16.57
CA ASN A 368 4.25 15.31 -16.00
C ASN A 368 5.67 15.22 -15.39
N GLU A 369 6.26 16.35 -15.00
CA GLU A 369 7.49 16.34 -14.21
C GLU A 369 7.16 16.12 -12.73
N LEU A 370 8.01 15.35 -12.05
CA LEU A 370 7.85 15.09 -10.62
C LEU A 370 8.35 16.29 -9.80
N VAL A 371 7.43 16.97 -9.12
CA VAL A 371 7.69 18.22 -8.39
C VAL A 371 7.57 18.04 -6.86
N GLY A 372 7.93 19.08 -6.11
CA GLY A 372 7.90 19.12 -4.64
C GLY A 372 9.29 19.05 -4.00
N ASP A 373 9.39 19.42 -2.73
CA ASP A 373 10.67 19.50 -2.01
C ASP A 373 11.30 18.13 -1.79
N MET A 374 12.64 18.07 -1.82
CA MET A 374 13.36 16.85 -1.48
C MET A 374 13.15 16.49 -0.01
N PRO A 375 12.67 15.27 0.30
CA PRO A 375 12.58 14.75 1.67
C PRO A 375 13.95 14.73 2.36
N ASP A 376 13.95 14.71 3.69
CA ASP A 376 15.19 14.74 4.48
C ASP A 376 16.02 13.45 4.40
N SER A 377 15.36 12.31 4.14
CA SER A 377 16.02 11.01 4.17
C SER A 377 15.29 9.93 3.37
N PHE A 378 16.06 8.96 2.89
CA PHE A 378 15.63 7.84 2.05
C PHE A 378 16.11 6.50 2.60
N ARG A 379 15.39 5.43 2.28
CA ARG A 379 15.77 4.04 2.57
C ARG A 379 15.41 3.13 1.39
N ALA A 380 16.23 2.12 1.11
CA ALA A 380 15.89 1.11 0.12
C ALA A 380 14.70 0.25 0.58
N THR A 381 13.82 -0.10 -0.35
CA THR A 381 12.76 -1.08 -0.10
C THR A 381 13.18 -2.46 -0.60
N THR A 382 12.44 -3.49 -0.21
CA THR A 382 12.61 -4.83 -0.79
C THR A 382 12.33 -4.87 -2.29
N ILE A 383 11.48 -3.96 -2.80
CA ILE A 383 11.22 -3.79 -4.23
C ILE A 383 12.51 -3.34 -4.91
N GLY A 384 13.14 -2.27 -4.43
CA GLY A 384 14.41 -1.78 -4.97
C GLY A 384 15.52 -2.81 -4.90
N ALA A 385 15.68 -3.47 -3.74
CA ALA A 385 16.68 -4.51 -3.56
C ALA A 385 16.49 -5.68 -4.55
N TYR A 386 15.24 -6.09 -4.82
CA TYR A 386 14.94 -7.14 -5.79
C TYR A 386 15.24 -6.72 -7.23
N HIS A 387 14.92 -5.47 -7.60
CA HIS A 387 15.25 -4.93 -8.92
C HIS A 387 16.76 -5.05 -9.18
N VAL A 388 17.59 -4.65 -8.22
CA VAL A 388 19.06 -4.69 -8.38
C VAL A 388 19.63 -6.11 -8.28
N LYS A 389 19.30 -6.86 -7.22
CA LYS A 389 19.96 -8.15 -6.91
C LYS A 389 19.45 -9.32 -7.76
N LYS A 390 18.22 -9.23 -8.27
CA LYS A 390 17.54 -10.35 -8.95
C LYS A 390 17.23 -10.03 -10.40
N TRP A 391 16.60 -8.88 -10.67
CA TRP A 391 16.14 -8.55 -12.02
C TRP A 391 17.18 -7.93 -12.93
N LEU A 392 18.08 -7.08 -12.44
CA LEU A 392 19.03 -6.32 -13.28
C LEU A 392 19.89 -7.21 -14.19
N GLY A 393 20.21 -8.45 -13.80
CA GLY A 393 20.92 -9.42 -14.64
C GLY A 393 20.05 -10.49 -15.31
N ASP A 394 18.74 -10.48 -15.06
CA ASP A 394 17.79 -11.50 -15.54
C ASP A 394 17.43 -11.27 -17.02
N PHE A 395 17.35 -12.36 -17.79
CA PHE A 395 17.01 -12.32 -19.21
C PHE A 395 15.68 -11.59 -19.49
N ALA A 396 14.61 -11.91 -18.75
CA ALA A 396 13.29 -11.35 -19.04
C ALA A 396 13.24 -9.85 -18.73
N TYR A 397 13.94 -9.41 -17.69
CA TYR A 397 14.06 -8.00 -17.35
C TYR A 397 14.86 -7.23 -18.41
N ILE A 398 16.05 -7.72 -18.80
CA ILE A 398 16.87 -7.09 -19.84
C ILE A 398 16.14 -7.04 -21.19
N ASP A 399 15.43 -8.11 -21.56
CA ASP A 399 14.61 -8.15 -22.78
C ASP A 399 13.45 -7.14 -22.75
N ALA A 400 12.84 -6.91 -21.57
CA ALA A 400 11.76 -5.95 -21.42
C ALA A 400 12.25 -4.49 -21.42
N MET A 401 13.33 -4.19 -20.70
CA MET A 401 13.82 -2.82 -20.52
C MET A 401 14.48 -2.24 -21.78
N LEU A 402 15.01 -3.08 -22.68
CA LEU A 402 15.72 -2.60 -23.88
C LEU A 402 14.88 -1.68 -24.77
N PHE A 403 13.54 -1.81 -24.74
CA PHE A 403 12.64 -1.00 -25.56
C PHE A 403 12.45 0.41 -25.02
N ASP A 404 12.72 0.61 -23.73
CA ASP A 404 12.46 1.83 -22.99
C ASP A 404 13.75 2.50 -22.50
N THR A 405 14.92 1.86 -22.68
CA THR A 405 16.21 2.44 -22.32
C THR A 405 16.86 3.16 -23.51
N PRO A 406 17.22 4.46 -23.39
CA PRO A 406 17.98 5.16 -24.41
C PRO A 406 19.38 4.56 -24.61
N ILE A 407 19.63 3.94 -25.77
CA ILE A 407 20.95 3.35 -26.11
C ILE A 407 21.79 4.38 -26.85
N LEU A 408 22.91 4.81 -26.26
CA LEU A 408 23.75 5.88 -26.80
C LEU A 408 24.67 5.42 -27.95
N ASP A 409 24.96 4.12 -28.04
CA ASP A 409 25.75 3.54 -29.12
C ASP A 409 24.89 3.30 -30.38
N VAL A 410 25.29 3.94 -31.49
CA VAL A 410 24.57 3.90 -32.76
C VAL A 410 24.64 2.51 -33.42
N GLU A 411 25.75 1.79 -33.31
CA GLU A 411 25.88 0.45 -33.89
C GLU A 411 25.00 -0.55 -33.15
N VAL A 412 25.03 -0.52 -31.81
CA VAL A 412 24.17 -1.37 -30.97
C VAL A 412 22.69 -1.07 -31.28
N ARG A 413 22.31 0.20 -31.38
CA ARG A 413 20.94 0.61 -31.72
C ARG A 413 20.50 0.05 -33.07
N ASN A 414 21.39 0.06 -34.08
CA ASN A 414 21.12 -0.50 -35.41
C ASN A 414 20.99 -2.03 -35.40
N VAL A 415 21.70 -2.73 -34.52
CA VAL A 415 21.54 -4.18 -34.34
C VAL A 415 20.18 -4.49 -33.71
N LEU A 416 19.83 -3.77 -32.64
CA LEU A 416 18.59 -3.99 -31.90
C LEU A 416 17.35 -3.67 -32.74
N SER A 417 17.40 -2.62 -33.57
CA SER A 417 16.27 -2.18 -34.40
C SER A 417 15.84 -3.19 -35.47
N LYS A 418 16.76 -4.01 -36.00
CA LYS A 418 16.48 -4.97 -37.09
C LYS A 418 15.41 -6.01 -36.75
N HIS A 419 15.24 -6.33 -35.46
CA HIS A 419 14.31 -7.37 -35.01
C HIS A 419 13.33 -6.87 -33.95
N VAL A 420 13.08 -5.57 -33.82
CA VAL A 420 12.22 -4.99 -32.77
C VAL A 420 10.83 -5.63 -32.67
N SER A 421 10.20 -5.93 -33.81
CA SER A 421 8.85 -6.52 -33.86
C SER A 421 8.82 -8.04 -33.66
N SER A 422 9.97 -8.71 -33.61
CA SER A 422 10.02 -10.17 -33.50
C SER A 422 9.85 -10.63 -32.06
N LEU A 423 8.78 -11.40 -31.83
CA LEU A 423 8.48 -12.11 -30.59
C LEU A 423 9.16 -13.49 -30.52
N ASP A 424 9.89 -13.88 -31.57
CA ASP A 424 10.61 -15.15 -31.60
C ASP A 424 11.68 -15.19 -30.49
N ILE A 425 11.80 -16.33 -29.82
CA ILE A 425 12.67 -16.49 -28.66
C ILE A 425 14.15 -16.30 -29.02
N LYS A 426 14.57 -16.68 -30.24
CA LYS A 426 15.95 -16.47 -30.71
C LYS A 426 16.22 -14.99 -30.95
N ALA A 427 15.30 -14.29 -31.61
CA ALA A 427 15.42 -12.85 -31.82
C ALA A 427 15.45 -12.07 -30.49
N ARG A 428 14.61 -12.45 -29.52
CA ARG A 428 14.63 -11.89 -28.16
C ARG A 428 15.96 -12.15 -27.45
N PHE A 429 16.47 -13.38 -27.54
CA PHE A 429 17.77 -13.75 -26.98
C PHE A 429 18.91 -12.89 -27.55
N ASP A 430 18.98 -12.78 -28.88
CA ASP A 430 20.04 -12.02 -29.55
C ASP A 430 19.99 -10.53 -29.16
N ARG A 431 18.80 -9.92 -29.10
CA ARG A 431 18.63 -8.53 -28.68
C ARG A 431 19.00 -8.32 -27.21
N ALA A 432 18.47 -9.12 -26.31
CA ALA A 432 18.79 -9.03 -24.89
C ALA A 432 20.29 -9.23 -24.62
N HIS A 433 20.92 -10.14 -25.37
CA HIS A 433 22.37 -10.35 -25.29
C HIS A 433 23.15 -9.13 -25.77
N SER A 434 22.83 -8.56 -26.93
CA SER A 434 23.48 -7.33 -27.42
C SER A 434 23.31 -6.15 -26.46
N PHE A 435 22.12 -5.98 -25.88
CA PHE A 435 21.88 -4.93 -24.90
C PHE A 435 22.67 -5.15 -23.59
N LYS A 436 22.73 -6.40 -23.10
CA LYS A 436 23.58 -6.77 -21.96
C LYS A 436 25.06 -6.45 -22.20
N GLU A 437 25.60 -6.78 -23.37
CA GLU A 437 27.00 -6.49 -23.72
C GLU A 437 27.29 -4.98 -23.81
N TYR A 438 26.33 -4.20 -24.32
CA TYR A 438 26.40 -2.74 -24.31
C TYR A 438 26.52 -2.20 -22.87
N LEU A 439 25.67 -2.66 -21.96
CA LEU A 439 25.71 -2.26 -20.56
C LEU A 439 27.01 -2.71 -19.87
N LEU A 440 27.50 -3.93 -20.12
CA LEU A 440 28.77 -4.42 -19.57
C LEU A 440 29.95 -3.57 -20.06
N THR A 441 29.96 -3.20 -21.35
CA THR A 441 30.99 -2.33 -21.91
C THR A 441 30.94 -0.94 -21.27
N THR A 442 29.72 -0.41 -21.07
CA THR A 442 29.51 0.90 -20.44
C THR A 442 29.97 0.89 -18.99
N TRP A 443 29.68 -0.19 -18.25
CA TRP A 443 30.14 -0.39 -16.87
C TRP A 443 31.67 -0.45 -16.78
N LYS A 444 32.33 -1.21 -17.65
CA LYS A 444 33.81 -1.31 -17.68
C LYS A 444 34.50 0.02 -17.92
N ASN A 445 33.86 0.92 -18.67
CA ASN A 445 34.37 2.26 -18.94
C ASN A 445 34.13 3.23 -17.76
N PHE A 446 33.33 2.84 -16.76
CA PHE A 446 33.12 3.63 -15.55
C PHE A 446 34.24 3.35 -14.52
N LEU A 447 35.39 4.00 -14.71
CA LEU A 447 36.62 3.73 -13.96
C LEU A 447 36.51 3.95 -12.44
N ASP A 448 35.74 4.96 -12.03
CA ASP A 448 35.60 5.35 -10.62
C ASP A 448 34.39 4.69 -9.94
N ALA A 449 33.91 3.55 -10.45
CA ALA A 449 32.74 2.87 -9.91
C ALA A 449 32.91 2.49 -8.41
N PRO A 450 31.86 2.66 -7.58
CA PRO A 450 31.92 2.32 -6.16
C PRO A 450 32.07 0.82 -5.89
N SER A 451 32.69 0.48 -4.76
CA SER A 451 32.89 -0.92 -4.34
C SER A 451 31.61 -1.66 -3.89
N TYR A 452 30.54 -0.93 -3.54
CA TYR A 452 29.30 -1.52 -3.04
C TYR A 452 28.36 -2.02 -4.15
N PHE A 453 28.70 -1.83 -5.42
CA PHE A 453 27.91 -2.27 -6.56
C PHE A 453 28.81 -2.67 -7.72
N ASN A 454 28.54 -3.82 -8.33
CA ASN A 454 29.23 -4.29 -9.52
C ASN A 454 28.23 -4.96 -10.47
N PHE A 455 28.06 -4.37 -11.66
CA PHE A 455 27.12 -4.88 -12.66
C PHE A 455 27.58 -6.22 -13.28
N GLU A 456 28.90 -6.46 -13.41
CA GLU A 456 29.42 -7.73 -13.91
C GLU A 456 29.09 -8.89 -12.97
N ASP A 457 29.25 -8.67 -11.66
CA ASP A 457 28.94 -9.67 -10.64
C ASP A 457 27.44 -10.05 -10.70
N ILE A 458 26.55 -9.05 -10.81
CA ILE A 458 25.11 -9.27 -10.96
C ILE A 458 24.79 -10.06 -12.24
N CYS A 459 25.41 -9.68 -13.37
CA CYS A 459 25.25 -10.39 -14.64
C CYS A 459 25.73 -11.85 -14.57
N HIS A 460 26.80 -12.11 -13.83
CA HIS A 460 27.34 -13.44 -13.61
C HIS A 460 26.41 -14.29 -12.73
N GLU A 461 25.91 -13.73 -11.62
CA GLU A 461 24.96 -14.40 -10.72
C GLU A 461 23.64 -14.79 -11.40
N ARG A 462 23.24 -14.06 -12.45
CA ARG A 462 21.96 -14.27 -13.18
C ARG A 462 22.13 -14.89 -14.56
N ASN A 463 23.35 -15.30 -14.92
CA ASN A 463 23.63 -15.83 -16.24
C ASN A 463 22.90 -17.15 -16.54
N ASP A 464 22.46 -17.87 -15.50
CA ASP A 464 21.66 -19.09 -15.63
C ASP A 464 20.34 -18.87 -16.40
N THR A 465 19.77 -17.66 -16.34
CA THR A 465 18.54 -17.28 -17.05
C THR A 465 18.76 -17.25 -18.56
N PHE A 466 19.85 -16.64 -19.02
CA PHE A 466 20.29 -16.66 -20.41
C PHE A 466 20.65 -18.08 -20.87
N ILE A 467 21.37 -18.85 -20.04
CA ILE A 467 21.73 -20.24 -20.38
C ILE A 467 20.48 -21.12 -20.58
N LYS A 468 19.44 -20.96 -19.76
CA LYS A 468 18.18 -21.71 -19.90
C LYS A 468 17.50 -21.41 -21.25
N VAL A 469 17.47 -20.14 -21.66
CA VAL A 469 16.91 -19.73 -22.95
C VAL A 469 17.76 -20.25 -24.10
N ALA A 470 19.08 -20.14 -24.03
CA ALA A 470 20.00 -20.68 -25.03
C ALA A 470 19.82 -22.20 -25.22
N LYS A 471 19.70 -22.96 -24.12
CA LYS A 471 19.38 -24.40 -24.18
C LYS A 471 18.02 -24.68 -24.81
N HIS A 472 17.00 -23.88 -24.51
CA HIS A 472 15.68 -24.02 -25.11
C HIS A 472 15.70 -23.78 -26.63
N ILE A 473 16.46 -22.77 -27.08
CA ILE A 473 16.67 -22.49 -28.51
C ILE A 473 17.42 -23.65 -29.17
N ALA A 474 18.48 -24.16 -28.53
CA ALA A 474 19.27 -25.28 -29.06
C ALA A 474 18.47 -26.57 -29.20
N ASN A 475 17.52 -26.84 -28.31
CA ASN A 475 16.68 -28.04 -28.35
C ASN A 475 15.51 -27.95 -29.37
N ARG A 476 15.24 -26.76 -29.93
CA ARG A 476 14.19 -26.53 -30.94
C ARG A 476 14.72 -26.61 -32.38
N ASN A 477 16.04 -26.50 -32.56
CA ASN A 477 16.74 -26.78 -33.81
C ASN A 477 17.18 -28.25 -33.82
#